data_AF-A0A957FAX6-F1
#
_entry.id   AF-A0A957FAX6-F1
#
_cell.length_a   1.000
_cell.length_b   1.000
_cell.length_c   1.000
_cell.angle_alpha   90.00
_cell.angle_beta   90.00
_cell.angle_gamma   90.00
#
_symmetry.space_group_name_H-M   'P 1'
#
loop_
_entity.id
_entity.type
_entity.pdbx_description
1 polymer ?
#
loop_
_entity_poly.entity_id
_entity_poly.type
_entity_poly.pdbx_seq_one_letter_code
_entity_poly.pdbx_strand_id
1 'polypeptide(L)' 'MGKITGLTTQQRDQNRVNVYLDGEYAFSLAVEVAIHLQVGQVLSPDEMAALQA' A
#
# COMPACT_ATOMS: atom_id res chain seq x y z
N MET A 1 -5.35 2.42 12.22
CA MET A 1 -5.80 3.20 11.06
C MET A 1 -4.58 3.87 10.48
N GLY A 2 -4.42 3.89 9.17
CA GLY A 2 -3.32 4.60 8.53
C GLY A 2 -3.77 5.19 7.20
N LYS A 3 -3.32 6.41 6.88
CA LYS A 3 -3.66 7.07 5.62
C LYS A 3 -2.62 6.73 4.57
N ILE A 4 -3.03 6.24 3.41
CA ILE A 4 -2.13 6.03 2.28
C ILE A 4 -1.60 7.39 1.82
N THR A 5 -0.31 7.60 1.98
CA THR A 5 0.39 8.83 1.55
C THR A 5 1.22 8.61 0.30
N GLY A 6 1.48 7.35 -0.08
CA GLY A 6 2.26 7.03 -1.27
C GLY A 6 2.06 5.61 -1.75
N LEU A 7 2.05 5.46 -3.07
CA LEU A 7 2.08 4.18 -3.77
C LEU A 7 3.16 4.30 -4.85
N THR A 8 4.22 3.49 -4.76
CA THR A 8 5.34 3.55 -5.72
C THR A 8 5.70 2.16 -6.22
N THR A 9 5.86 2.00 -7.53
CA THR A 9 6.37 0.74 -8.10
C THR A 9 7.81 0.50 -7.68
N GLN A 10 8.18 -0.74 -7.41
CA GLN A 10 9.55 -1.04 -7.02
C GLN A 10 10.51 -0.94 -8.20
N GLN A 11 11.76 -0.57 -7.90
CA GLN A 11 12.79 -0.41 -8.92
C GLN A 11 13.15 -1.72 -9.65
N ARG A 12 13.19 -2.84 -8.93
CA ARG A 12 13.60 -4.16 -9.49
C ARG A 12 12.43 -4.98 -10.00
N ASP A 13 11.24 -4.76 -9.45
CA ASP A 13 10.04 -5.52 -9.77
C ASP A 13 8.85 -4.57 -9.93
N GLN A 14 8.53 -4.26 -11.18
CA GLN A 14 7.44 -3.33 -11.50
C GLN A 14 6.05 -3.92 -11.19
N ASN A 15 5.96 -5.23 -10.93
CA ASN A 15 4.72 -5.89 -10.51
C ASN A 15 4.48 -5.76 -9.01
N ARG A 16 5.36 -5.05 -8.28
CA ARG A 16 5.20 -4.77 -6.85
C ARG A 16 5.17 -3.27 -6.58
N VAL A 17 4.31 -2.91 -5.62
CA VAL A 17 4.07 -1.53 -5.19
C VAL A 17 4.39 -1.41 -3.71
N ASN A 18 5.23 -0.45 -3.35
CA ASN A 18 5.44 -0.02 -1.98
C ASN A 18 4.29 0.87 -1.53
N VAL A 19 3.70 0.52 -0.40
CA VAL A 19 2.62 1.27 0.24
C VAL A 19 3.22 2.07 1.40
N TYR A 20 2.95 3.37 1.39
CA TYR A 20 3.33 4.30 2.44
C TYR A 20 2.10 4.74 3.21
N LEU A 21 2.13 4.58 4.53
CA LEU A 21 1.09 5.03 5.44
C LEU A 21 1.63 6.17 6.30
N ASP A 22 0.91 7.28 6.36
CA ASP A 22 1.23 8.45 7.18
C ASP A 22 2.66 8.98 6.96
N GLY A 23 3.18 8.84 5.74
CA GLY A 23 4.52 9.27 5.33
C GLY A 23 5.61 8.21 5.50
N GLU A 24 5.31 7.09 6.13
CA GLU A 24 6.26 6.01 6.39
C GLU A 24 6.00 4.79 5.53
N TYR A 25 7.05 4.07 5.16
CA TYR A 25 6.91 2.80 4.47
C TYR A 25 6.21 1.79 5.39
N ALA A 26 5.11 1.19 4.92
CA ALA A 26 4.34 0.24 5.71
C ALA A 26 4.56 -1.20 5.23
N PHE A 27 4.32 -1.48 3.95
CA PHE A 27 4.44 -2.82 3.36
C PHE A 27 4.47 -2.75 1.83
N SER A 28 4.65 -3.91 1.18
CA SER A 28 4.60 -4.03 -0.28
C SER A 28 3.44 -4.91 -0.71
N LEU A 29 2.78 -4.57 -1.82
CA LEU A 29 1.70 -5.34 -2.43
C LEU A 29 2.03 -5.72 -3.87
N ALA A 30 1.38 -6.76 -4.38
CA ALA A 30 1.30 -7.00 -5.82
C ALA A 30 0.53 -5.86 -6.49
N VAL A 31 0.92 -5.51 -7.71
CA VAL A 31 0.30 -4.43 -8.49
C VAL A 31 -1.20 -4.65 -8.65
N GLU A 32 -1.62 -5.90 -8.88
CA GLU A 32 -3.03 -6.30 -9.05
C GLU A 32 -3.90 -5.96 -7.83
N VAL A 33 -3.35 -6.02 -6.62
CA VAL A 33 -4.06 -5.62 -5.40
C VAL A 33 -3.98 -4.10 -5.23
N ALA A 34 -2.80 -3.52 -5.49
CA ALA A 34 -2.56 -2.10 -5.34
C ALA A 34 -3.36 -1.22 -6.32
N ILE A 35 -3.83 -1.74 -7.47
CA ILE A 35 -4.68 -0.96 -8.40
C ILE A 35 -5.98 -0.47 -7.75
N HIS A 36 -6.43 -1.15 -6.69
CA HIS A 36 -7.65 -0.81 -5.96
C HIS A 36 -7.41 0.23 -4.86
N LEU A 37 -6.15 0.61 -4.61
CA LEU A 37 -5.77 1.57 -3.57
C LEU A 37 -5.53 2.96 -4.14
N GLN A 38 -5.82 3.99 -3.34
CA GLN A 38 -5.63 5.38 -3.72
C GLN A 38 -4.90 6.18 -2.65
N VAL A 39 -4.02 7.09 -3.07
CA VAL A 39 -3.40 8.06 -2.16
C VAL A 39 -4.49 8.95 -1.56
N GLY A 40 -4.49 9.08 -0.24
CA GLY A 40 -5.50 9.79 0.53
C GLY A 40 -6.52 8.89 1.22
N GLN A 41 -6.62 7.61 0.83
CA GLN A 41 -7.49 6.62 1.45
C GLN A 41 -7.02 6.31 2.88
N VAL A 42 -7.98 6.12 3.79
CA VAL A 42 -7.71 5.64 5.15
C VAL A 42 -7.99 4.16 5.20
N LEU A 43 -7.01 3.38 5.67
CA LEU A 43 -7.16 1.96 5.93
C LEU A 43 -7.47 1.72 7.41
N SER A 44 -8.48 0.92 7.67
CA SER A 44 -8.77 0.36 8.98
C SER A 44 -7.75 -0.73 9.37
N PRO A 45 -7.62 -1.07 10.67
CA PRO A 45 -6.73 -2.15 11.11
C PRO A 45 -7.01 -3.49 10.41
N ASP A 46 -8.27 -3.82 10.20
CA ASP A 46 -8.68 -5.08 9.57
C ASP A 46 -8.30 -5.12 8.08
N GLU A 47 -8.48 -3.99 7.37
CA GLU A 47 -8.04 -3.86 5.97
C GLU A 47 -6.53 -3.96 5.84
N MET A 48 -5.76 -3.34 6.74
CA MET A 48 -4.31 -3.48 6.75
C MET A 48 -3.88 -4.92 6.98
N ALA A 49 -4.53 -5.62 7.92
CA ALA A 49 -4.25 -7.03 8.20
C ALA A 49 -4.56 -7.92 7.00
N ALA A 50 -5.66 -7.66 6.29
CA ALA A 50 -6.00 -8.37 5.06
C ALA A 50 -5.02 -8.11 3.91
N LEU A 51 -4.47 -6.89 3.83
CA LEU A 51 -3.48 -6.52 2.82
C LEU A 51 -2.06 -7.05 3.15
N GLN A 52 -1.76 -7.30 4.42
CA GLN A 52 -0.47 -7.86 4.87
C GLN A 52 -0.40 -9.39 4.89
N ALA A 53 -1.55 -10.06 4.75
CA ALA A 53 -1.65 -11.53 4.74
C ALA A 53 -1.12 -12.15 3.43
#